data_AF-A0AAW0C5J1-F1
#
_entry.id   AF-A0AAW0C5J1-F1
#
_cell.length_a   1.000
_cell.length_b   1.000
_cell.length_c   1.000
_cell.angle_alpha   90.00
_cell.angle_beta   90.00
_cell.angle_gamma   90.00
#
_symmetry.space_group_name_H-M   'P 1'
#
loop_
_entity.id
_entity.type
_entity.pdbx_description
1 polymer ?
#
loop_
_entity_poly.entity_id
_entity_poly.type
_entity_poly.pdbx_seq_one_letter_code
_entity_poly.pdbx_strand_id
1 'polypeptide(L)'
;MLAEAVRAEIGVNGGFLESAMTHGCTSCTHLKRYRSDLVAEGAGFGEAQDVAGMEGVNESIDNAPSLDDTSFNPPPQQDAPLPGEPRGYVRLAVMDGKTIPHQKCALDQCEGPLVNYKNGRFCEAHLNLQNVCGIVPCGLPVRSPGELTCSTESHIQWYREYTSRFARLSFPGVRRVIRRQQEHSGGNEQHGPTLEVTLPALGDTPGNQVVHTFKAKSTYCLQTVQWACGYPVGWGKCYRSESSPQGLNRIWANFPTFKPSFIAYDDACNLLRHIITQNPNDPLPSTLIWAKAFIQRPEICDAITFCEHEYIKHRATDILCRLWCNPAPKNGSQPDLVLVEEDSNGVQHETRAFNTETAEQLNSWLSGFESQLRHYDFYVHVLLMIYAERVDRRIEKKGLHLDEEFWAEATGE
;
A
#
# COMPACT_ATOMS: atom_id res chain seq x y z
N MET A 1 4.50 26.04 -19.17
CA MET A 1 5.67 25.42 -19.82
C MET A 1 6.57 24.64 -18.86
N LEU A 2 7.43 25.25 -18.02
CA LEU A 2 8.35 24.46 -17.17
C LEU A 2 7.62 23.56 -16.14
N ALA A 3 6.67 24.09 -15.39
CA ALA A 3 5.93 23.32 -14.39
C ALA A 3 5.10 22.17 -15.01
N GLU A 4 4.59 22.36 -16.23
CA GLU A 4 3.86 21.32 -16.97
C GLU A 4 4.81 20.24 -17.49
N ALA A 5 5.98 20.63 -18.01
CA ALA A 5 7.01 19.70 -18.44
C ALA A 5 7.51 18.84 -17.26
N VAL A 6 7.85 19.48 -16.13
CA VAL A 6 8.27 18.77 -14.90
C VAL A 6 7.17 17.81 -14.42
N ARG A 7 5.90 18.23 -14.48
CA ARG A 7 4.77 17.36 -14.13
C ARG A 7 4.58 16.20 -15.11
N ALA A 8 4.87 16.40 -16.39
CA ALA A 8 4.81 15.33 -17.38
C ALA A 8 5.91 14.29 -17.14
N GLU A 9 7.12 14.73 -16.78
CA GLU A 9 8.25 13.86 -16.46
C GLU A 9 8.03 13.08 -15.14
N ILE A 10 7.60 13.76 -14.08
CA ILE A 10 7.32 13.10 -12.79
C ILE A 10 6.11 12.17 -12.89
N GLY A 11 5.11 12.54 -13.70
CA GLY A 11 3.85 11.85 -13.82
C GLY A 11 2.70 12.55 -13.08
N VAL A 12 1.49 12.40 -13.64
CA VAL A 12 0.26 12.98 -13.08
C VAL A 12 -0.33 12.02 -12.04
N ASN A 13 -0.50 12.50 -10.80
CA ASN A 13 -1.05 11.73 -9.66
C ASN A 13 -0.21 10.54 -9.19
N GLY A 14 1.02 10.42 -9.68
CA GLY A 14 1.98 9.39 -9.30
C GLY A 14 3.21 9.47 -10.20
N GLY A 15 4.31 8.89 -9.73
CA GLY A 15 5.60 8.93 -10.40
C GLY A 15 6.55 7.85 -9.90
N PHE A 16 7.64 7.61 -10.64
CA PHE A 16 8.64 6.63 -10.27
C PHE A 16 10.05 7.11 -10.58
N LEU A 17 11.03 6.56 -9.88
CA LEU A 17 12.44 6.83 -10.12
C LEU A 17 12.98 5.82 -11.12
N GLU A 18 13.43 6.27 -12.29
CA GLU A 18 14.03 5.39 -13.29
C GLU A 18 15.29 4.69 -12.75
N SER A 19 16.06 5.37 -11.90
CA SER A 19 17.22 4.80 -11.20
C SER A 19 16.88 3.57 -10.35
N ALA A 20 15.62 3.43 -9.92
CA ALA A 20 15.17 2.26 -9.16
C ALA A 20 15.10 0.99 -10.02
N MET A 21 14.98 1.11 -11.34
CA MET A 21 14.94 -0.04 -12.25
C MET A 21 16.31 -0.72 -12.30
N THR A 22 17.36 0.07 -12.42
CA THR A 22 18.76 -0.40 -12.47
C THR A 22 19.37 -0.63 -11.08
N HIS A 23 18.67 -0.29 -10.00
CA HIS A 23 19.13 -0.56 -8.65
C HIS A 23 19.18 -2.06 -8.38
N GLY A 24 20.30 -2.54 -7.82
CA GLY A 24 20.46 -3.92 -7.37
C GLY A 24 21.40 -3.99 -6.17
N CYS A 25 20.97 -4.67 -5.11
CA CYS A 25 21.78 -4.94 -3.92
C CYS A 25 21.32 -6.24 -3.24
N THR A 26 22.21 -6.84 -2.45
CA THR A 26 21.96 -8.11 -1.76
C THR A 26 20.82 -8.05 -0.74
N SER A 27 20.40 -6.85 -0.32
CA SER A 27 19.26 -6.68 0.60
C SER A 27 17.89 -6.63 -0.08
N CYS A 28 17.82 -6.48 -1.40
CA CYS A 28 16.53 -6.52 -2.13
C CYS A 28 16.51 -7.51 -3.28
N THR A 29 17.65 -8.13 -3.58
CA THR A 29 17.84 -9.03 -4.70
C THR A 29 18.77 -10.15 -4.28
N HIS A 30 18.41 -11.39 -4.57
CA HIS A 30 19.29 -12.54 -4.45
C HIS A 30 18.98 -13.58 -5.53
N LEU A 31 19.85 -14.57 -5.70
CA LEU A 31 19.64 -15.67 -6.64
C LEU A 31 18.39 -16.46 -6.25
N LYS A 32 17.67 -16.98 -7.25
CA LYS A 32 16.50 -17.82 -6.99
C LYS A 32 16.91 -19.03 -6.15
N ARG A 33 16.16 -19.30 -5.08
CA ARG A 33 16.41 -20.38 -4.13
C ARG A 33 15.41 -21.50 -4.39
N TYR A 34 15.83 -22.71 -4.07
CA TYR A 34 15.05 -23.92 -4.20
C TYR A 34 15.05 -24.65 -2.86
N ARG A 35 14.08 -25.54 -2.67
CA ARG A 35 13.98 -26.33 -1.43
C ARG A 35 15.26 -27.12 -1.14
N SER A 36 15.95 -27.59 -2.17
CA SER A 36 17.23 -28.30 -2.05
C SER A 36 18.32 -27.45 -1.41
N ASP A 37 18.34 -26.14 -1.64
CA ASP A 37 19.33 -25.24 -1.04
C ASP A 37 19.08 -25.11 0.47
N LEU A 38 17.82 -24.94 0.87
CA LEU A 38 17.44 -24.92 2.28
C LEU A 38 17.83 -26.23 3.00
N VAL A 39 17.59 -27.39 2.36
CA VAL A 39 18.03 -28.68 2.90
C VAL A 39 19.55 -28.73 3.06
N ALA A 40 20.29 -28.27 2.05
CA ALA A 40 21.75 -28.28 2.06
C ALA A 40 22.33 -27.34 3.13
N GLU A 41 21.65 -26.22 3.40
CA GLU A 41 22.01 -25.25 4.44
C GLU A 41 21.61 -25.71 5.86
N GLY A 42 20.84 -26.79 5.99
CA GLY A 42 20.43 -27.34 7.28
C GLY A 42 19.12 -26.79 7.85
N ALA A 43 18.26 -26.19 7.01
CA ALA A 43 16.96 -25.67 7.42
C ALA A 43 16.07 -26.74 8.08
N GLY A 44 15.40 -26.37 9.16
CA GLY A 44 14.46 -27.20 9.89
C GLY A 44 13.04 -27.01 9.39
N PHE A 45 12.50 -27.97 8.64
CA PHE A 45 11.14 -27.83 8.11
C PHE A 45 10.07 -27.97 9.21
N GLY A 46 9.25 -26.93 9.34
CA GLY A 46 8.10 -26.87 10.23
C GLY A 46 6.76 -27.01 9.50
N GLU A 47 5.67 -26.69 10.20
CA GLU A 47 4.32 -26.64 9.64
C GLU A 47 4.15 -25.44 8.70
N ALA A 48 3.16 -25.48 7.80
CA ALA A 48 2.93 -24.41 6.81
C ALA A 48 2.64 -23.03 7.41
N GLN A 49 2.16 -23.01 8.65
CA GLN A 49 1.84 -21.80 9.41
C GLN A 49 3.04 -21.22 10.18
N ASP A 50 4.14 -21.96 10.28
CA ASP A 50 5.31 -21.49 11.00
C ASP A 50 6.04 -20.45 10.14
N VAL A 51 6.47 -19.36 10.80
CA VAL A 51 7.14 -18.23 10.15
C VAL A 51 8.59 -18.17 10.63
N ALA A 52 9.54 -18.11 9.70
CA ALA A 52 10.95 -17.92 10.01
C ALA A 52 11.17 -16.61 10.81
N GLY A 53 12.01 -16.68 11.84
CA GLY A 53 12.29 -15.55 12.75
C GLY A 53 11.20 -15.18 13.77
N MET A 54 10.10 -15.94 13.89
CA MET A 54 9.04 -15.70 14.89
C MET A 54 8.80 -16.93 15.78
N GLU A 55 9.76 -17.26 16.63
CA GLU A 55 9.62 -18.36 17.59
C GLU A 55 8.72 -17.96 18.77
N GLY A 56 7.66 -18.73 19.02
CA GLY A 56 6.83 -18.61 20.24
C GLY A 56 5.57 -17.74 20.15
N VAL A 57 5.23 -17.18 18.98
CA VAL A 57 3.93 -16.50 18.74
C VAL A 57 2.92 -17.48 18.15
N ASN A 58 2.79 -18.67 18.74
CA ASN A 58 1.69 -19.57 18.44
C ASN A 58 0.59 -19.29 19.46
N GLU A 59 -0.38 -18.44 19.12
CA GLU A 59 -1.70 -18.59 19.75
C GLU A 59 -2.16 -20.02 19.48
N SER A 60 -2.45 -20.79 20.52
CA SER A 60 -2.88 -22.19 20.41
C SER A 60 -4.08 -22.28 19.47
N ILE A 61 -3.85 -22.81 18.27
CA ILE A 61 -4.87 -22.93 17.24
C ILE A 61 -5.66 -24.24 17.46
N ASP A 62 -6.32 -24.37 18.61
CA ASP A 62 -7.06 -25.60 18.97
C ASP A 62 -8.33 -25.82 18.10
N ASN A 63 -8.64 -24.91 17.16
CA ASN A 63 -9.87 -24.95 16.35
C ASN A 63 -9.71 -24.50 14.88
N ALA A 64 -8.51 -24.52 14.28
CA ALA A 64 -8.42 -24.23 12.85
C ALA A 64 -8.85 -25.44 12.01
N PRO A 65 -9.58 -25.22 10.90
CA PRO A 65 -9.84 -26.28 9.94
C PRO A 65 -8.53 -26.86 9.40
N SER A 66 -8.50 -28.18 9.22
CA SER A 66 -7.37 -28.88 8.62
C SER A 66 -7.22 -28.46 7.15
N LEU A 67 -5.98 -28.39 6.67
CA LEU A 67 -5.68 -28.02 5.28
C LEU A 67 -6.23 -29.05 4.28
N ASP A 68 -6.41 -30.30 4.73
CA ASP A 68 -6.93 -31.42 3.93
C ASP A 68 -8.39 -31.24 3.45
N ASP A 69 -9.15 -30.33 4.06
CA ASP A 69 -10.59 -30.15 3.78
C ASP A 69 -10.88 -28.94 2.86
N THR A 70 -9.86 -28.44 2.15
CA THR A 70 -9.92 -27.15 1.46
C THR A 70 -9.69 -27.27 -0.05
N SER A 71 -10.43 -26.47 -0.83
CA SER A 71 -10.27 -26.37 -2.29
C SER A 71 -9.08 -25.49 -2.72
N PHE A 72 -8.18 -25.15 -1.79
CA PHE A 72 -7.05 -24.25 -2.04
C PHE A 72 -5.76 -25.05 -2.12
N ASN A 73 -5.17 -25.11 -3.32
CA ASN A 73 -3.86 -25.72 -3.47
C ASN A 73 -2.79 -24.83 -2.82
N PRO A 74 -1.79 -25.41 -2.12
CA PRO A 74 -0.62 -24.67 -1.66
C PRO A 74 0.16 -24.09 -2.87
N PRO A 75 1.04 -23.10 -2.63
CA PRO A 75 1.94 -22.60 -3.66
C PRO A 75 2.70 -23.76 -4.32
N PRO A 76 2.83 -23.77 -5.66
CA PRO A 76 3.58 -24.81 -6.34
C PRO A 76 5.04 -24.79 -5.87
N GLN A 77 5.57 -25.96 -5.54
CA GLN A 77 6.97 -26.08 -5.16
C GLN A 77 7.84 -25.83 -6.41
N GLN A 78 8.81 -24.93 -6.30
CA GLN A 78 9.72 -24.61 -7.39
C GLN A 78 10.80 -25.70 -7.52
N ASP A 79 10.97 -26.22 -8.73
CA ASP A 79 12.05 -27.16 -9.06
C ASP A 79 13.31 -26.41 -9.50
N ALA A 80 14.48 -26.95 -9.16
CA ALA A 80 15.76 -26.40 -9.58
C ALA A 80 15.91 -26.46 -11.12
N PRO A 81 16.59 -25.48 -11.73
CA PRO A 81 16.82 -25.43 -13.17
C PRO A 81 17.71 -26.59 -13.61
N LEU A 82 17.60 -26.97 -14.89
CA LEU A 82 18.45 -28.01 -15.43
C LEU A 82 19.92 -27.55 -15.46
N PRO A 83 20.90 -28.47 -15.38
CA PRO A 83 22.31 -28.11 -15.44
C PRO A 83 22.63 -27.33 -16.73
N GLY A 84 23.12 -26.10 -16.57
CA GLY A 84 23.48 -25.20 -17.68
C GLY A 84 22.43 -24.15 -18.03
N GLU A 85 21.26 -24.16 -17.38
CA GLU A 85 20.29 -23.06 -17.45
C GLU A 85 20.60 -21.99 -16.39
N PRO A 86 20.31 -20.70 -16.68
CA PRO A 86 20.51 -19.63 -15.72
C PRO A 86 19.63 -19.83 -14.50
N ARG A 87 20.19 -19.55 -13.32
CA ARG A 87 19.48 -19.78 -12.06
C ARG A 87 18.28 -18.86 -11.87
N GLY A 88 18.35 -17.66 -12.46
CA GLY A 88 17.43 -16.57 -12.21
C GLY A 88 17.71 -15.88 -10.88
N TYR A 89 16.99 -14.78 -10.66
CA TYR A 89 17.07 -14.01 -9.42
C TYR A 89 15.66 -13.63 -8.97
N VAL A 90 15.55 -13.29 -7.70
CA VAL A 90 14.31 -12.78 -7.11
C VAL A 90 14.50 -11.40 -6.50
N ARG A 91 13.45 -10.58 -6.60
CA ARG A 91 13.39 -9.24 -6.00
C ARG A 91 12.09 -9.03 -5.26
N LEU A 92 12.16 -8.38 -4.11
CA LEU A 92 10.98 -7.99 -3.35
C LEU A 92 10.80 -6.47 -3.30
N ALA A 93 9.60 -6.03 -3.67
CA ALA A 93 9.12 -4.67 -3.44
C ALA A 93 8.14 -4.64 -2.27
N VAL A 94 8.07 -3.52 -1.58
CA VAL A 94 7.19 -3.29 -0.43
C VAL A 94 6.32 -2.08 -0.75
N MET A 95 5.03 -2.21 -0.48
CA MET A 95 4.03 -1.18 -0.71
C MET A 95 3.31 -0.83 0.57
N ASP A 96 3.19 0.47 0.86
CA ASP A 96 2.44 0.96 2.03
C ASP A 96 1.80 2.32 1.74
N GLY A 97 0.61 2.53 2.32
CA GLY A 97 -0.23 3.70 2.16
C GLY A 97 -0.07 4.69 3.30
N LYS A 98 0.66 5.79 3.07
CA LYS A 98 0.73 6.87 4.05
C LYS A 98 -0.45 7.81 3.93
N THR A 99 -1.13 8.10 5.04
CA THR A 99 -2.21 9.11 5.07
C THR A 99 -1.65 10.54 4.96
N ILE A 100 -1.26 10.94 3.75
CA ILE A 100 -0.91 12.32 3.41
C ILE A 100 -2.04 12.90 2.56
N PRO A 101 -2.93 13.73 3.14
CA PRO A 101 -4.13 14.17 2.45
C PRO A 101 -3.80 15.32 1.48
N HIS A 102 -3.73 15.02 0.18
CA HIS A 102 -3.67 16.05 -0.87
C HIS A 102 -5.07 16.60 -1.07
N GLN A 103 -5.20 17.93 -1.05
CA GLN A 103 -6.52 18.54 -1.23
C GLN A 103 -7.00 18.40 -2.67
N LYS A 104 -8.29 18.07 -2.80
CA LYS A 104 -9.00 17.92 -4.07
C LYS A 104 -10.35 18.62 -4.01
N CYS A 105 -10.98 18.76 -5.18
CA CYS A 105 -12.33 19.31 -5.30
C CYS A 105 -13.31 18.72 -4.27
N ALA A 106 -14.20 19.57 -3.75
CA ALA A 106 -15.19 19.21 -2.74
C ALA A 106 -16.23 18.18 -3.22
N LEU A 107 -16.39 18.01 -4.53
CA LEU A 107 -17.28 17.00 -5.11
C LEU A 107 -16.71 15.59 -5.00
N ASP A 108 -17.54 14.65 -4.57
CA ASP A 108 -17.18 13.26 -4.28
C ASP A 108 -16.43 12.57 -5.43
N GLN A 109 -17.00 12.66 -6.63
CA GLN A 109 -16.48 12.01 -7.83
C GLN A 109 -15.40 12.83 -8.55
N CYS A 110 -15.07 14.03 -8.05
CA CYS A 110 -14.05 14.87 -8.68
C CYS A 110 -12.68 14.65 -8.02
N GLU A 111 -11.67 14.46 -8.87
CA GLU A 111 -10.26 14.26 -8.48
C GLU A 111 -9.40 15.49 -8.82
N GLY A 112 -10.03 16.54 -9.37
CA GLY A 112 -9.37 17.74 -9.84
C GLY A 112 -8.67 18.50 -8.71
N PRO A 113 -7.48 19.07 -8.98
CA PRO A 113 -6.75 19.90 -8.03
C PRO A 113 -7.52 21.20 -7.74
N LEU A 114 -7.31 21.78 -6.56
CA LEU A 114 -7.92 23.06 -6.20
C LEU A 114 -7.29 24.20 -7.01
N VAL A 115 -8.10 25.19 -7.39
CA VAL A 115 -7.58 26.46 -7.95
C VAL A 115 -6.85 27.26 -6.85
N ASN A 116 -7.34 27.17 -5.61
CA ASN A 116 -6.80 27.87 -4.47
C ASN A 116 -6.71 26.92 -3.27
N TYR A 117 -5.50 26.56 -2.87
CA TYR A 117 -5.23 25.65 -1.75
C TYR A 117 -5.33 26.31 -0.37
N LYS A 118 -5.38 27.64 -0.28
CA LYS A 118 -5.47 28.35 1.00
C LYS A 118 -6.86 28.28 1.61
N ASN A 119 -7.88 28.53 0.79
CA ASN A 119 -9.28 28.57 1.22
C ASN A 119 -10.29 28.17 0.12
N GLY A 120 -9.81 27.62 -1.00
CA GLY A 120 -10.67 27.15 -2.08
C GLY A 120 -11.29 25.79 -1.78
N ARG A 121 -12.35 25.47 -2.52
CA ARG A 121 -13.13 24.23 -2.38
C ARG A 121 -13.24 23.44 -3.68
N PHE A 122 -13.04 24.11 -4.82
CA PHE A 122 -13.31 23.54 -6.14
C PHE A 122 -12.09 23.60 -7.06
N CYS A 123 -12.06 22.68 -8.01
CA CYS A 123 -11.16 22.73 -9.16
C CYS A 123 -11.67 23.73 -10.20
N GLU A 124 -10.86 24.00 -11.22
CA GLU A 124 -11.18 24.96 -12.29
C GLU A 124 -12.52 24.68 -12.97
N ALA A 125 -12.78 23.41 -13.32
CA ALA A 125 -14.02 22.99 -13.97
C ALA A 125 -15.28 23.18 -13.10
N HIS A 126 -15.13 23.24 -11.77
CA HIS A 126 -16.23 23.38 -10.82
C HIS A 126 -16.18 24.71 -10.06
N LEU A 127 -15.37 25.67 -10.51
CA LEU A 127 -15.17 26.94 -9.81
C LEU A 127 -16.48 27.75 -9.72
N ASN A 128 -17.37 27.60 -10.70
CA ASN A 128 -18.71 28.20 -10.71
C ASN A 128 -19.56 27.80 -9.48
N LEU A 129 -19.35 26.61 -8.91
CA LEU A 129 -20.06 26.13 -7.72
C LEU A 129 -19.69 26.91 -6.45
N GLN A 130 -18.64 27.75 -6.49
CA GLN A 130 -18.31 28.63 -5.37
C GLN A 130 -19.42 29.63 -5.04
N ASN A 131 -20.25 29.97 -6.04
CA ASN A 131 -21.36 30.91 -5.93
C ASN A 131 -22.70 30.22 -5.64
N VAL A 132 -22.69 28.90 -5.44
CA VAL A 132 -23.87 28.08 -5.13
C VAL A 132 -23.82 27.65 -3.68
N CYS A 133 -24.99 27.55 -3.03
CA CYS A 133 -25.13 27.03 -1.69
C CYS A 133 -24.42 25.68 -1.55
N GLY A 134 -23.58 25.56 -0.53
CA GLY A 134 -22.77 24.37 -0.31
C GLY A 134 -23.56 23.14 0.14
N ILE A 135 -24.85 23.27 0.48
CA ILE A 135 -25.73 22.14 0.80
C ILE A 135 -26.27 21.55 -0.49
N VAL A 136 -26.08 20.25 -0.69
CA VAL A 136 -26.56 19.53 -1.89
C VAL A 136 -27.90 18.85 -1.55
N PRO A 137 -28.96 18.98 -2.37
CA PRO A 137 -29.02 19.57 -3.71
C PRO A 137 -29.67 20.98 -3.76
N CYS A 138 -29.36 21.90 -2.83
CA CYS A 138 -30.07 23.19 -2.72
C CYS A 138 -30.08 24.03 -4.02
N GLY A 139 -28.94 24.18 -4.69
CA GLY A 139 -28.82 24.88 -5.97
C GLY A 139 -29.02 26.41 -5.95
N LEU A 140 -29.49 27.00 -4.85
CA LEU A 140 -29.66 28.45 -4.71
C LEU A 140 -28.30 29.18 -4.63
N PRO A 141 -28.21 30.44 -5.09
CA PRO A 141 -26.99 31.23 -4.97
C PRO A 141 -26.64 31.50 -3.50
N VAL A 142 -25.35 31.70 -3.24
CA VAL A 142 -24.87 32.13 -1.91
C VAL A 142 -25.39 33.52 -1.57
N ARG A 143 -25.60 33.79 -0.28
CA ARG A 143 -26.16 35.06 0.20
C ARG A 143 -25.29 36.27 -0.16
N SER A 144 -23.97 36.11 -0.06
CA SER A 144 -23.00 37.13 -0.44
C SER A 144 -21.69 36.49 -0.91
N PRO A 145 -20.85 37.19 -1.71
CA PRO A 145 -19.56 36.66 -2.14
C PRO A 145 -18.68 36.22 -0.96
N GLY A 146 -18.20 34.97 -1.01
CA GLY A 146 -17.39 34.38 0.05
C GLY A 146 -18.16 33.61 1.12
N GLU A 147 -19.50 33.71 1.15
CA GLU A 147 -20.32 32.83 1.98
C GLU A 147 -20.48 31.43 1.37
N LEU A 148 -20.85 30.46 2.23
CA LEU A 148 -21.00 29.06 1.85
C LEU A 148 -22.47 28.61 1.76
N THR A 149 -23.43 29.43 2.18
CA THR A 149 -24.86 29.08 2.20
C THR A 149 -25.70 30.14 1.49
N CYS A 150 -26.91 29.75 1.06
CA CYS A 150 -27.94 30.68 0.60
C CYS A 150 -28.60 31.40 1.80
N SER A 151 -29.61 32.23 1.51
CA SER A 151 -30.38 32.98 2.53
C SER A 151 -31.37 32.13 3.34
N THR A 152 -31.46 30.82 3.10
CA THR A 152 -32.34 29.93 3.86
C THR A 152 -31.84 29.78 5.30
N GLU A 153 -32.67 30.13 6.27
CA GLU A 153 -32.29 30.14 7.70
C GLU A 153 -31.82 28.76 8.19
N SER A 154 -32.47 27.67 7.77
CA SER A 154 -32.05 26.31 8.13
C SER A 154 -30.64 25.95 7.63
N HIS A 155 -30.26 26.41 6.42
CA HIS A 155 -28.92 26.17 5.86
C HIS A 155 -27.85 26.97 6.61
N ILE A 156 -28.18 28.20 6.98
CA ILE A 156 -27.30 29.07 7.76
C ILE A 156 -27.07 28.46 9.16
N GLN A 157 -28.13 28.03 9.83
CA GLN A 157 -28.06 27.39 11.15
C GLN A 157 -27.24 26.11 11.09
N TRP A 158 -27.50 25.24 10.12
CA TRP A 158 -26.74 24.01 9.93
C TRP A 158 -25.25 24.29 9.72
N TYR A 159 -24.90 25.25 8.86
CA TYR A 159 -23.51 25.64 8.62
C TYR A 159 -22.83 26.23 9.87
N ARG A 160 -23.56 27.01 10.68
CA ARG A 160 -23.05 27.54 11.96
C ARG A 160 -22.74 26.42 12.95
N GLU A 161 -23.62 25.43 13.07
CA GLU A 161 -23.41 24.26 13.93
C GLU A 161 -22.27 23.37 13.44
N TYR A 162 -22.19 23.16 12.13
CA TYR A 162 -21.05 22.49 11.51
C TYR A 162 -19.74 23.25 11.84
N THR A 163 -19.72 24.56 11.66
CA THR A 163 -18.53 25.37 11.92
C THR A 163 -18.15 25.37 13.39
N SER A 164 -19.09 25.52 14.31
CA SER A 164 -18.80 25.55 15.75
C SER A 164 -18.17 24.23 16.23
N ARG A 165 -18.59 23.10 15.67
CA ARG A 165 -18.07 21.77 16.00
C ARG A 165 -16.75 21.45 15.30
N PHE A 166 -16.61 21.80 14.02
CA PHE A 166 -15.48 21.37 13.19
C PHE A 166 -14.42 22.47 12.93
N ALA A 167 -14.59 23.68 13.46
CA ALA A 167 -13.56 24.73 13.39
C ALA A 167 -12.41 24.51 14.40
N ARG A 168 -12.65 23.77 15.49
CA ARG A 168 -11.69 23.59 16.60
C ARG A 168 -10.99 22.23 16.64
N LEU A 169 -11.41 21.27 15.84
CA LEU A 169 -10.83 19.93 15.83
C LEU A 169 -9.59 19.91 14.91
N SER A 170 -8.41 19.65 15.48
CA SER A 170 -7.23 19.27 14.70
C SER A 170 -7.50 17.90 14.07
N PHE A 171 -7.81 17.96 12.77
CA PHE A 171 -8.40 16.86 11.99
C PHE A 171 -7.59 15.55 11.89
N PRO A 172 -6.25 15.48 12.05
CA PRO A 172 -5.52 14.21 11.92
C PRO A 172 -5.95 13.15 12.94
N GLY A 173 -6.18 13.55 14.21
CA GLY A 173 -6.56 12.61 15.28
C GLY A 173 -8.00 12.12 15.15
N VAL A 174 -8.92 13.01 14.80
CA VAL A 174 -10.36 12.67 14.66
C VAL A 174 -10.60 11.75 13.47
N ARG A 175 -9.92 11.98 12.33
CA ARG A 175 -9.98 11.04 11.20
C ARG A 175 -9.39 9.67 11.55
N ARG A 176 -8.32 9.62 12.34
CA ARG A 176 -7.72 8.36 12.81
C ARG A 176 -8.68 7.58 13.71
N VAL A 177 -9.45 8.25 14.56
CA VAL A 177 -10.47 7.64 15.44
C VAL A 177 -11.69 7.18 14.63
N ILE A 178 -12.22 8.00 13.72
CA ILE A 178 -13.34 7.62 12.85
C ILE A 178 -12.94 6.45 11.94
N ARG A 179 -11.70 6.43 11.44
CA ARG A 179 -11.18 5.33 10.61
C ARG A 179 -11.06 4.03 11.41
N ARG A 180 -10.49 4.07 12.63
CA ARG A 180 -10.47 2.92 13.55
C ARG A 180 -11.87 2.35 13.75
N GLN A 181 -12.87 3.20 13.88
CA GLN A 181 -14.27 2.78 14.09
C GLN A 181 -14.89 2.14 12.82
N GLN A 182 -14.57 2.65 11.62
CA GLN A 182 -15.02 2.07 10.36
C GLN A 182 -14.34 0.73 10.04
N GLU A 183 -13.04 0.60 10.33
CA GLU A 183 -12.28 -0.64 10.20
C GLU A 183 -12.79 -1.73 11.19
N HIS A 184 -13.25 -1.34 12.39
CA HIS A 184 -13.79 -2.26 13.41
C HIS A 184 -15.27 -2.65 13.21
N SER A 185 -15.96 -2.09 12.21
CA SER A 185 -17.39 -2.38 11.98
C SER A 185 -17.64 -3.79 11.36
N GLY A 186 -16.61 -4.62 11.22
CA GLY A 186 -16.68 -5.98 10.69
C GLY A 186 -16.67 -7.12 11.72
N GLY A 187 -16.57 -6.85 13.03
CA GLY A 187 -16.53 -7.95 13.99
C GLY A 187 -16.56 -7.54 15.46
N ASN A 188 -17.67 -7.86 16.11
CA ASN A 188 -17.96 -7.84 17.55
C ASN A 188 -17.83 -6.52 18.32
N GLU A 189 -18.92 -6.21 19.02
CA GLU A 189 -19.12 -5.12 19.96
C GLU A 189 -18.01 -5.08 21.04
N GLN A 190 -17.05 -4.18 20.89
CA GLN A 190 -16.25 -3.70 22.01
C GLN A 190 -16.32 -2.17 22.08
N HIS A 191 -16.76 -1.70 23.25
CA HIS A 191 -17.07 -0.32 23.58
C HIS A 191 -15.81 0.58 23.58
N GLY A 192 -15.35 0.98 22.40
CA GLY A 192 -14.57 2.20 22.25
C GLY A 192 -15.49 3.43 22.28
N PRO A 193 -15.03 4.62 22.70
CA PRO A 193 -15.87 5.81 22.68
C PRO A 193 -16.24 6.17 21.22
N THR A 194 -17.44 5.79 20.79
CA THR A 194 -18.02 6.23 19.52
C THR A 194 -18.12 7.74 19.56
N LEU A 195 -17.39 8.42 18.67
CA LEU A 195 -17.58 9.85 18.46
C LEU A 195 -18.85 9.97 17.61
N GLU A 196 -20.02 9.82 18.23
CA GLU A 196 -21.29 10.15 17.59
C GLU A 196 -21.34 11.67 17.42
N VAL A 197 -20.90 12.13 16.26
CA VAL A 197 -21.04 13.54 15.90
C VAL A 197 -22.49 13.78 15.48
N THR A 198 -23.36 14.07 16.44
CA THR A 198 -24.79 14.31 16.19
C THR A 198 -25.00 15.69 15.58
N LEU A 199 -24.96 15.81 14.25
CA LEU A 199 -25.35 17.02 13.52
C LEU A 199 -26.88 17.16 13.47
N PRO A 200 -27.43 18.38 13.40
CA PRO A 200 -28.88 18.58 13.32
C PRO A 200 -29.41 18.04 11.99
N ALA A 201 -30.62 17.48 12.01
CA ALA A 201 -31.32 17.10 10.79
C ALA A 201 -31.66 18.35 9.96
N LEU A 202 -31.68 18.20 8.65
CA LEU A 202 -32.05 19.25 7.72
C LEU A 202 -33.27 18.79 6.90
N GLY A 203 -34.46 19.27 7.29
CA GLY A 203 -35.71 18.71 6.78
C GLY A 203 -35.82 17.24 7.15
N ASP A 204 -36.09 16.39 6.16
CA ASP A 204 -36.18 14.93 6.33
C ASP A 204 -34.82 14.23 6.31
N THR A 205 -33.72 14.96 6.09
CA THR A 205 -32.37 14.36 6.01
C THR A 205 -31.71 14.36 7.39
N PRO A 206 -31.33 13.17 7.93
CA PRO A 206 -30.53 13.08 9.15
C PRO A 206 -29.22 13.86 9.03
N GLY A 207 -28.77 14.53 10.10
CA GLY A 207 -27.62 15.44 10.02
C GLY A 207 -26.31 14.82 9.54
N ASN A 208 -26.09 13.52 9.82
CA ASN A 208 -24.94 12.75 9.33
C ASN A 208 -25.03 12.37 7.85
N GLN A 209 -26.19 12.50 7.23
CA GLN A 209 -26.46 12.20 5.81
C GLN A 209 -26.54 13.46 4.95
N VAL A 210 -26.47 14.66 5.55
CA VAL A 210 -26.48 15.92 4.81
C VAL A 210 -25.19 16.04 3.99
N VAL A 211 -25.34 15.98 2.67
CA VAL A 211 -24.23 16.14 1.72
C VAL A 211 -23.91 17.62 1.57
N HIS A 212 -22.63 17.97 1.79
CA HIS A 212 -22.18 19.36 1.71
C HIS A 212 -20.82 19.51 1.03
N THR A 213 -20.56 20.69 0.47
CA THR A 213 -19.30 21.06 -0.20
C THR A 213 -18.53 22.14 0.56
N PHE A 214 -18.79 22.35 1.86
CA PHE A 214 -18.21 23.45 2.65
C PHE A 214 -16.69 23.44 2.77
N LYS A 215 -16.04 22.31 2.55
CA LYS A 215 -14.58 22.17 2.54
C LYS A 215 -14.16 21.35 1.34
N ALA A 216 -12.94 21.60 0.86
CA ALA A 216 -12.26 20.70 -0.06
C ALA A 216 -12.18 19.29 0.52
N LYS A 217 -12.25 18.28 -0.34
CA LYS A 217 -11.96 16.90 0.07
C LYS A 217 -10.45 16.67 0.03
N SER A 218 -10.02 15.52 0.52
CA SER A 218 -8.64 15.07 0.36
C SER A 218 -8.60 13.73 -0.35
N THR A 219 -7.42 13.38 -0.87
CA THR A 219 -7.07 11.98 -1.14
C THR A 219 -7.18 11.14 0.14
N TYR A 220 -7.34 9.84 -0.06
CA TYR A 220 -7.37 8.84 1.00
C TYR A 220 -5.97 8.65 1.58
N CYS A 221 -5.01 8.26 0.73
CA CYS A 221 -3.61 8.13 1.09
C CYS A 221 -2.70 8.41 -0.12
N LEU A 222 -1.41 8.49 0.17
CA LEU A 222 -0.32 8.43 -0.79
C LEU A 222 0.27 7.02 -0.66
N GLN A 223 0.15 6.21 -1.70
CA GLN A 223 0.79 4.90 -1.75
C GLN A 223 2.23 5.08 -2.21
N THR A 224 3.18 4.46 -1.51
CA THR A 224 4.58 4.41 -1.92
C THR A 224 5.01 2.98 -2.18
N VAL A 225 5.98 2.82 -3.07
CA VAL A 225 6.62 1.54 -3.39
C VAL A 225 8.12 1.73 -3.19
N GLN A 226 8.76 0.80 -2.48
CA GLN A 226 10.22 0.70 -2.40
C GLN A 226 10.67 -0.74 -2.60
N TRP A 227 11.93 -0.94 -2.95
CA TRP A 227 12.58 -2.24 -2.84
C TRP A 227 12.74 -2.63 -1.36
N ALA A 228 12.89 -3.92 -1.04
CA ALA A 228 13.08 -4.41 0.33
C ALA A 228 14.35 -3.88 1.04
N CYS A 229 15.28 -3.28 0.28
CA CYS A 229 16.40 -2.54 0.84
C CYS A 229 16.00 -1.13 1.28
N GLY A 230 14.79 -0.67 1.01
CA GLY A 230 14.29 0.69 1.25
C GLY A 230 14.53 1.67 0.11
N TYR A 231 15.13 1.25 -1.00
CA TYR A 231 15.32 2.13 -2.15
C TYR A 231 13.97 2.48 -2.78
N PRO A 232 13.58 3.76 -2.85
CA PRO A 232 12.26 4.14 -3.30
C PRO A 232 12.10 3.90 -4.80
N VAL A 233 11.00 3.26 -5.18
CA VAL A 233 10.66 2.95 -6.57
C VAL A 233 9.71 4.00 -7.12
N GLY A 234 8.64 4.30 -6.38
CA GLY A 234 7.63 5.24 -6.86
C GLY A 234 6.51 5.50 -5.87
N TRP A 235 5.54 6.29 -6.32
CA TRP A 235 4.40 6.71 -5.53
C TRP A 235 3.16 6.94 -6.40
N GLY A 236 1.99 6.88 -5.77
CA GLY A 236 0.71 7.11 -6.41
C GLY A 236 -0.35 7.62 -5.44
N LYS A 237 -1.30 8.42 -5.92
CA LYS A 237 -2.42 8.89 -5.08
C LYS A 237 -3.57 7.90 -5.07
N CYS A 238 -4.05 7.61 -3.88
CA CYS A 238 -5.28 6.88 -3.64
C CYS A 238 -6.41 7.87 -3.37
N TYR A 239 -7.41 7.96 -4.25
CA TYR A 239 -8.50 8.93 -4.09
C TYR A 239 -9.66 8.44 -3.22
N ARG A 240 -9.89 7.12 -3.18
CA ARG A 240 -11.09 6.51 -2.56
C ARG A 240 -10.75 5.38 -1.60
N SER A 241 -9.84 4.51 -1.99
CA SER A 241 -9.34 3.39 -1.19
C SER A 241 -7.84 3.23 -1.39
N GLU A 242 -7.19 2.62 -0.41
CA GLU A 242 -5.77 2.25 -0.48
C GLU A 242 -5.47 1.27 -1.61
N SER A 243 -6.44 0.42 -1.94
CA SER A 243 -6.38 -0.58 -3.01
C SER A 243 -6.54 -0.02 -4.43
N SER A 244 -6.54 1.31 -4.61
CA SER A 244 -6.70 1.96 -5.92
C SER A 244 -5.74 3.14 -6.15
N PRO A 245 -4.42 2.95 -6.02
CA PRO A 245 -3.43 3.97 -6.29
C PRO A 245 -3.31 4.26 -7.78
N GLN A 246 -3.54 5.51 -8.17
CA GLN A 246 -3.28 5.95 -9.54
C GLN A 246 -1.77 6.02 -9.78
N GLY A 247 -1.33 5.51 -10.94
CA GLY A 247 0.05 5.64 -11.40
C GLY A 247 0.96 4.45 -11.07
N LEU A 248 0.65 3.61 -10.09
CA LEU A 248 1.49 2.45 -9.78
C LEU A 248 1.56 1.40 -10.90
N ASN A 249 0.46 1.24 -11.67
CA ASN A 249 0.44 0.36 -12.85
C ASN A 249 1.45 0.76 -13.92
N ARG A 250 1.94 2.01 -13.88
CA ARG A 250 2.88 2.55 -14.87
C ARG A 250 4.34 2.33 -14.50
N ILE A 251 4.65 2.04 -13.23
CA ILE A 251 6.03 1.91 -12.74
C ILE A 251 6.84 0.94 -13.62
N TRP A 252 6.27 -0.22 -13.89
CA TRP A 252 6.94 -1.28 -14.66
C TRP A 252 6.40 -1.44 -16.08
N ALA A 253 5.58 -0.50 -16.57
CA ALA A 253 4.99 -0.62 -17.91
C ALA A 253 6.06 -0.57 -19.01
N ASN A 254 7.10 0.26 -18.82
CA ASN A 254 8.22 0.38 -19.75
C ASN A 254 9.42 -0.51 -19.37
N PHE A 255 9.35 -1.17 -18.21
CA PHE A 255 10.44 -1.97 -17.63
C PHE A 255 9.93 -3.36 -17.22
N PRO A 256 9.37 -4.14 -18.16
CA PRO A 256 8.72 -5.42 -17.83
C PRO A 256 9.67 -6.45 -17.21
N THR A 257 10.95 -6.41 -17.58
CA THR A 257 12.00 -7.29 -17.05
C THR A 257 12.43 -6.94 -15.62
N PHE A 258 12.11 -5.74 -15.14
CA PHE A 258 12.47 -5.24 -13.81
C PHE A 258 11.31 -5.31 -12.81
N LYS A 259 10.24 -6.04 -13.16
CA LYS A 259 9.13 -6.29 -12.25
C LYS A 259 9.63 -7.09 -11.04
N PRO A 260 9.14 -6.79 -9.82
CA PRO A 260 9.45 -7.58 -8.65
C PRO A 260 8.94 -9.01 -8.81
N SER A 261 9.68 -9.96 -8.24
CA SER A 261 9.20 -11.33 -8.01
C SER A 261 8.19 -11.39 -6.88
N PHE A 262 8.31 -10.50 -5.88
CA PHE A 262 7.40 -10.45 -4.73
C PHE A 262 6.99 -9.02 -4.40
N ILE A 263 5.73 -8.82 -3.98
CA ILE A 263 5.25 -7.53 -3.50
C ILE A 263 4.65 -7.71 -2.10
N ALA A 264 5.22 -7.07 -1.07
CA ALA A 264 4.60 -7.02 0.25
C ALA A 264 3.60 -5.86 0.33
N TYR A 265 2.40 -6.11 0.87
CA TYR A 265 1.30 -5.16 1.00
C TYR A 265 0.33 -5.53 2.14
N ASP A 266 -0.06 -4.55 2.95
CA ASP A 266 -0.84 -4.77 4.18
C ASP A 266 -2.30 -5.21 3.95
N ASP A 267 -2.91 -4.87 2.81
CA ASP A 267 -4.28 -5.31 2.48
C ASP A 267 -4.30 -6.42 1.41
N ALA A 268 -3.18 -7.16 1.29
CA ALA A 268 -2.99 -8.19 0.28
C ALA A 268 -4.06 -9.29 0.36
N CYS A 269 -4.43 -9.73 1.57
CA CYS A 269 -5.37 -10.84 1.73
C CYS A 269 -6.80 -10.49 1.28
N ASN A 270 -7.24 -9.24 1.48
CA ASN A 270 -8.56 -8.78 1.01
C ASN A 270 -8.55 -8.61 -0.52
N LEU A 271 -7.44 -8.11 -1.08
CA LEU A 271 -7.25 -8.06 -2.52
C LEU A 271 -7.28 -9.47 -3.15
N LEU A 272 -6.55 -10.42 -2.55
CA LEU A 272 -6.53 -11.83 -2.96
C LEU A 272 -7.93 -12.45 -2.88
N ARG A 273 -8.65 -12.26 -1.76
CA ARG A 273 -10.02 -12.75 -1.58
C ARG A 273 -10.96 -12.17 -2.65
N HIS A 274 -10.84 -10.88 -2.95
CA HIS A 274 -11.63 -10.24 -4.01
C HIS A 274 -11.32 -10.88 -5.39
N ILE A 275 -10.06 -11.07 -5.74
CA ILE A 275 -9.66 -11.67 -7.03
C ILE A 275 -10.22 -13.09 -7.18
N ILE A 276 -10.07 -13.92 -6.14
CA ILE A 276 -10.54 -15.31 -6.12
C ILE A 276 -12.07 -15.36 -6.23
N THR A 277 -12.79 -14.54 -5.46
CA THR A 277 -14.26 -14.51 -5.51
C THR A 277 -14.81 -14.00 -6.84
N GLN A 278 -14.10 -13.12 -7.55
CA GLN A 278 -14.49 -12.65 -8.89
C GLN A 278 -14.19 -13.68 -10.00
N ASN A 279 -13.24 -14.60 -9.79
CA ASN A 279 -12.81 -15.60 -10.79
C ASN A 279 -12.81 -17.03 -10.21
N PRO A 280 -13.96 -17.57 -9.76
CA PRO A 280 -14.01 -18.85 -9.04
C PRO A 280 -13.62 -20.08 -9.89
N ASN A 281 -13.61 -19.95 -11.23
CA ASN A 281 -13.29 -21.04 -12.16
C ASN A 281 -11.87 -20.95 -12.75
N ASP A 282 -11.09 -19.94 -12.38
CA ASP A 282 -9.71 -19.81 -12.81
C ASP A 282 -8.86 -20.64 -11.82
N PRO A 283 -8.22 -21.74 -12.27
CA PRO A 283 -7.39 -22.52 -11.38
C PRO A 283 -6.29 -21.59 -10.84
N LEU A 284 -6.25 -21.49 -9.51
CA LEU A 284 -5.37 -20.65 -8.71
C LEU A 284 -3.91 -20.50 -9.21
N PRO A 285 -3.25 -21.45 -9.91
CA PRO A 285 -1.90 -21.22 -10.44
C PRO A 285 -1.79 -20.10 -11.49
N SER A 286 -2.81 -19.86 -12.32
CA SER A 286 -2.70 -18.90 -13.43
C SER A 286 -3.09 -17.48 -13.06
N THR A 287 -3.93 -17.33 -12.02
CA THR A 287 -4.49 -16.04 -11.60
C THR A 287 -3.72 -15.41 -10.43
N LEU A 288 -3.02 -16.19 -9.60
CA LEU A 288 -2.17 -15.68 -8.52
C LEU A 288 -0.82 -15.13 -8.99
N ILE A 289 -0.32 -15.60 -10.14
CA ILE A 289 0.83 -15.01 -10.86
C ILE A 289 0.48 -13.59 -11.33
N TRP A 290 -0.80 -13.21 -11.34
CA TRP A 290 -1.28 -11.94 -11.90
C TRP A 290 -2.42 -11.37 -11.06
N ALA A 291 -2.09 -10.62 -10.00
CA ALA A 291 -3.05 -9.71 -9.39
C ALA A 291 -3.56 -8.70 -10.44
N LYS A 292 -4.64 -9.10 -11.11
CA LYS A 292 -5.22 -8.53 -12.35
C LYS A 292 -5.76 -7.11 -12.20
N ALA A 293 -5.53 -6.45 -11.07
CA ALA A 293 -5.92 -5.06 -10.84
C ALA A 293 -4.78 -4.06 -11.12
N PHE A 294 -3.50 -4.47 -11.04
CA PHE A 294 -2.38 -3.50 -11.09
C PHE A 294 -1.34 -3.72 -12.19
N ILE A 295 -1.20 -4.93 -12.76
CA ILE A 295 -0.08 -5.24 -13.66
C ILE A 295 -0.56 -5.93 -14.93
N GLN A 296 -0.70 -5.17 -16.02
CA GLN A 296 -0.99 -5.71 -17.36
C GLN A 296 0.29 -6.33 -17.95
N ARG A 297 0.42 -7.67 -17.90
CA ARG A 297 0.84 -8.59 -19.00
C ARG A 297 1.59 -9.85 -18.51
N PRO A 298 1.29 -11.06 -19.05
CA PRO A 298 1.28 -12.33 -18.32
C PRO A 298 2.53 -13.23 -18.39
N GLU A 299 3.70 -12.72 -18.81
CA GLU A 299 4.71 -13.64 -19.37
C GLU A 299 5.96 -13.93 -18.50
N ILE A 300 6.25 -13.18 -17.40
CA ILE A 300 7.57 -13.29 -16.73
C ILE A 300 7.58 -13.04 -15.18
N CYS A 301 6.49 -13.22 -14.42
CA CYS A 301 6.50 -12.82 -13.00
C CYS A 301 5.83 -13.81 -12.04
N ASP A 302 6.58 -14.45 -11.15
CA ASP A 302 6.06 -15.26 -10.04
C ASP A 302 5.52 -14.39 -8.87
N ALA A 303 4.65 -13.40 -9.16
CA ALA A 303 4.28 -12.34 -8.21
C ALA A 303 3.35 -12.81 -7.07
N ILE A 304 3.91 -13.26 -5.96
CA ILE A 304 3.14 -13.57 -4.73
C ILE A 304 3.14 -12.34 -3.79
N THR A 305 1.96 -12.03 -3.23
CA THR A 305 1.74 -10.86 -2.35
C THR A 305 1.57 -11.30 -0.89
N PHE A 306 2.31 -10.70 0.05
CA PHE A 306 2.25 -11.05 1.49
C PHE A 306 1.89 -9.84 2.35
N CYS A 307 1.27 -10.09 3.51
CA CYS A 307 0.94 -9.07 4.50
C CYS A 307 1.90 -9.17 5.69
N GLU A 308 2.68 -8.13 5.98
CA GLU A 308 3.65 -8.16 7.08
C GLU A 308 3.10 -7.58 8.38
N HIS A 309 2.47 -6.41 8.33
CA HIS A 309 2.26 -5.58 9.52
C HIS A 309 1.47 -6.29 10.63
N GLU A 310 0.69 -7.31 10.27
CA GLU A 310 -0.34 -7.87 11.13
C GLU A 310 -0.62 -9.37 10.91
N TYR A 311 0.40 -10.25 10.82
CA TYR A 311 0.15 -11.70 11.03
C TYR A 311 -0.68 -11.95 12.31
N ILE A 312 -0.52 -11.08 13.31
CA ILE A 312 -1.28 -11.03 14.57
C ILE A 312 -2.75 -10.58 14.41
N LYS A 313 -3.10 -9.71 13.46
CA LYS A 313 -4.51 -9.27 13.26
C LYS A 313 -5.24 -10.03 12.18
N HIS A 314 -4.55 -10.83 11.38
CA HIS A 314 -5.21 -11.86 10.59
C HIS A 314 -5.77 -12.92 11.53
N ARG A 315 -6.97 -13.40 11.21
CA ARG A 315 -7.52 -14.56 11.92
C ARG A 315 -6.60 -15.73 11.63
N ALA A 316 -5.94 -16.27 12.64
CA ALA A 316 -5.20 -17.54 12.55
C ALA A 316 -6.10 -18.70 12.04
N THR A 317 -7.41 -18.51 12.00
CA THR A 317 -8.38 -19.44 11.41
C THR A 317 -8.64 -19.24 9.92
N ASP A 318 -8.16 -18.16 9.30
CA ASP A 318 -8.32 -17.90 7.86
C ASP A 318 -7.28 -18.68 7.05
N ILE A 319 -7.75 -19.71 6.34
CA ILE A 319 -6.95 -20.60 5.50
C ILE A 319 -6.23 -19.81 4.39
N LEU A 320 -6.87 -18.79 3.80
CA LEU A 320 -6.28 -18.01 2.72
C LEU A 320 -5.05 -17.26 3.22
N CYS A 321 -5.14 -16.65 4.40
CA CYS A 321 -4.03 -15.95 5.02
C CYS A 321 -2.90 -16.91 5.40
N ARG A 322 -3.21 -18.08 5.94
CA ARG A 322 -2.20 -19.09 6.32
C ARG A 322 -1.41 -19.62 5.13
N LEU A 323 -2.06 -19.81 3.98
CA LEU A 323 -1.43 -20.36 2.78
C LEU A 323 -0.69 -19.32 1.96
N TRP A 324 -1.24 -18.11 1.84
CA TRP A 324 -0.77 -17.12 0.85
C TRP A 324 -0.22 -15.83 1.44
N CYS A 325 -0.39 -15.58 2.74
CA CYS A 325 0.12 -14.36 3.40
C CYS A 325 1.27 -14.64 4.37
N ASN A 326 1.78 -15.87 4.45
CA ASN A 326 2.96 -16.18 5.26
C ASN A 326 4.22 -15.57 4.60
N PRO A 327 4.87 -14.57 5.24
CA PRO A 327 5.98 -13.84 4.62
C PRO A 327 7.28 -14.67 4.54
N ALA A 328 7.39 -15.77 5.28
CA ALA A 328 8.58 -16.64 5.30
C ALA A 328 8.22 -18.05 5.83
N PRO A 329 7.57 -18.90 5.02
CA PRO A 329 7.05 -20.18 5.48
C PRO A 329 8.14 -21.22 5.73
N LYS A 330 8.14 -21.85 6.91
CA LYS A 330 9.13 -22.88 7.28
C LYS A 330 8.92 -24.25 6.62
N ASN A 331 7.80 -24.48 5.92
CA ASN A 331 7.52 -25.76 5.27
C ASN A 331 8.33 -26.01 3.98
N GLY A 332 9.16 -25.04 3.56
CA GLY A 332 9.96 -25.11 2.34
C GLY A 332 9.18 -24.86 1.04
N SER A 333 7.93 -24.36 1.13
CA SER A 333 7.12 -24.02 -0.04
C SER A 333 7.63 -22.78 -0.79
N GLN A 334 8.22 -21.82 -0.07
CA GLN A 334 8.75 -20.57 -0.62
C GLN A 334 10.21 -20.37 -0.19
N PRO A 335 11.15 -21.10 -0.80
CA PRO A 335 12.58 -21.05 -0.44
C PRO A 335 13.22 -19.67 -0.69
N ASP A 336 12.64 -18.87 -1.59
CA ASP A 336 13.06 -17.50 -1.89
C ASP A 336 12.87 -16.52 -0.72
N LEU A 337 12.06 -16.86 0.29
CA LEU A 337 11.71 -15.92 1.37
C LEU A 337 12.40 -16.24 2.71
N VAL A 338 13.19 -17.31 2.75
CA VAL A 338 13.85 -17.81 3.95
C VAL A 338 15.35 -17.87 3.72
N LEU A 339 16.12 -17.34 4.67
CA LEU A 339 17.58 -17.50 4.75
C LEU A 339 17.92 -18.33 5.98
N VAL A 340 18.99 -19.12 5.89
CA VAL A 340 19.61 -19.76 7.05
C VAL A 340 20.85 -18.93 7.42
N GLU A 341 20.82 -18.33 8.61
CA GLU A 341 21.92 -17.51 9.13
C GLU A 341 22.54 -18.18 10.35
N GLU A 342 23.87 -18.16 10.45
CA GLU A 342 24.59 -18.65 11.62
C GLU A 342 24.81 -17.50 12.61
N ASP A 343 24.36 -17.67 13.86
CA ASP A 343 24.59 -16.68 14.91
C ASP A 343 26.04 -16.70 15.42
N SER A 344 26.37 -15.75 16.30
CA SER A 344 27.71 -15.66 16.90
C SER A 344 28.11 -16.88 17.73
N ASN A 345 27.18 -17.77 18.06
CA ASN A 345 27.40 -19.01 18.82
C ASN A 345 27.49 -20.24 17.92
N GLY A 346 27.45 -20.08 16.60
CA GLY A 346 27.47 -21.18 15.63
C GLY A 346 26.13 -21.91 15.50
N VAL A 347 25.05 -21.32 16.01
CA VAL A 347 23.71 -21.89 15.89
C VAL A 347 23.05 -21.34 14.64
N GLN A 348 22.54 -22.23 13.80
CA GLN A 348 21.80 -21.85 12.61
C GLN A 348 20.37 -21.46 12.96
N HIS A 349 19.93 -20.32 12.45
CA HIS A 349 18.58 -19.79 12.60
C HIS A 349 17.99 -19.47 11.24
N GLU A 350 16.71 -19.78 11.07
CA GLU A 350 15.97 -19.40 9.88
C GLU A 350 15.41 -17.99 10.05
N THR A 351 15.80 -17.09 9.15
CA THR A 351 15.39 -15.68 9.14
C THR A 351 14.67 -15.33 7.84
N ARG A 352 13.97 -14.19 7.84
CA ARG A 352 13.28 -13.68 6.65
C ARG A 352 14.30 -13.14 5.66
N ALA A 353 14.16 -13.46 4.38
CA ALA A 353 15.10 -13.02 3.35
C ALA A 353 15.04 -11.51 3.06
N PHE A 354 13.88 -10.89 3.25
CA PHE A 354 13.65 -9.49 2.89
C PHE A 354 13.16 -8.67 4.08
N ASN A 355 13.63 -7.42 4.15
CA ASN A 355 13.16 -6.45 5.13
C ASN A 355 11.95 -5.67 4.58
N THR A 356 10.79 -5.97 5.14
CA THR A 356 9.51 -5.37 4.77
C THR A 356 9.16 -4.14 5.64
N GLU A 357 9.82 -3.94 6.79
CA GLU A 357 9.73 -2.72 7.62
C GLU A 357 10.28 -1.45 6.92
N THR A 358 10.91 -1.59 5.76
CA THR A 358 11.41 -0.45 4.98
C THR A 358 10.30 0.50 4.55
N ALA A 359 9.06 0.01 4.42
CA ALA A 359 7.87 0.84 4.26
C ALA A 359 7.64 1.80 5.43
N GLU A 360 7.68 1.30 6.66
CA GLU A 360 7.53 2.11 7.86
C GLU A 360 8.64 3.16 7.96
N GLN A 361 9.87 2.78 7.59
CA GLN A 361 11.02 3.70 7.60
C GLN A 361 10.83 4.86 6.61
N LEU A 362 10.38 4.58 5.37
CA LEU A 362 10.06 5.63 4.41
C LEU A 362 8.88 6.48 4.91
N ASN A 363 7.84 5.85 5.44
CA ASN A 363 6.68 6.55 5.96
C ASN A 363 7.00 7.44 7.17
N SER A 364 7.91 6.99 8.03
CA SER A 364 8.46 7.77 9.13
C SER A 364 9.21 8.99 8.60
N TRP A 365 10.08 8.81 7.60
CA TRP A 365 10.80 9.89 6.93
C TRP A 365 9.86 10.95 6.34
N LEU A 366 8.84 10.53 5.60
CA LEU A 366 7.85 11.42 5.01
C LEU A 366 7.04 12.21 6.05
N SER A 367 6.92 11.70 7.29
CA SER A 367 6.20 12.39 8.38
C SER A 367 6.79 13.76 8.70
N GLY A 368 8.12 13.92 8.55
CA GLY A 368 8.80 15.21 8.78
C GLY A 368 8.40 16.30 7.78
N PHE A 369 7.70 15.92 6.69
CA PHE A 369 7.44 16.76 5.53
C PHE A 369 5.95 16.88 5.17
N GLU A 370 5.06 16.41 6.04
CA GLU A 370 3.62 16.36 5.75
C GLU A 370 3.02 17.71 5.32
N SER A 371 3.51 18.81 5.89
CA SER A 371 2.96 20.14 5.60
C SER A 371 3.16 20.57 4.15
N GLN A 372 4.31 20.21 3.57
CA GLN A 372 4.68 20.47 2.19
C GLN A 372 4.01 19.46 1.25
N LEU A 373 4.00 18.18 1.64
CA LEU A 373 3.43 17.10 0.82
C LEU A 373 1.94 17.29 0.55
N ARG A 374 1.18 17.89 1.48
CA ARG A 374 -0.27 18.19 1.31
C ARG A 374 -0.60 19.02 0.07
N HIS A 375 0.35 19.77 -0.48
CA HIS A 375 0.09 20.72 -1.55
C HIS A 375 0.84 20.40 -2.85
N TYR A 376 1.96 19.67 -2.80
CA TYR A 376 2.90 19.59 -3.91
C TYR A 376 3.32 18.17 -4.26
N ASP A 377 2.83 17.69 -5.39
CA ASP A 377 3.19 16.38 -5.97
C ASP A 377 4.69 16.27 -6.28
N PHE A 378 5.28 17.31 -6.86
CA PHE A 378 6.71 17.32 -7.17
C PHE A 378 7.57 17.13 -5.92
N TYR A 379 7.08 17.59 -4.76
CA TYR A 379 7.79 17.49 -3.50
C TYR A 379 7.90 16.04 -3.04
N VAL A 380 6.86 15.23 -3.27
CA VAL A 380 6.91 13.78 -3.03
C VAL A 380 8.08 13.18 -3.80
N HIS A 381 8.14 13.45 -5.10
CA HIS A 381 9.16 12.88 -5.99
C HIS A 381 10.57 13.31 -5.61
N VAL A 382 10.78 14.60 -5.29
CA VAL A 382 12.08 15.11 -4.83
C VAL A 382 12.50 14.47 -3.51
N LEU A 383 11.57 14.25 -2.56
CA LEU A 383 11.89 13.55 -1.32
C LEU A 383 12.30 12.09 -1.57
N LEU A 384 11.66 11.41 -2.54
CA LEU A 384 12.09 10.06 -2.91
C LEU A 384 13.49 10.07 -3.52
N MET A 385 13.83 11.04 -4.38
CA MET A 385 15.20 11.16 -4.92
C MET A 385 16.24 11.38 -3.81
N ILE A 386 15.96 12.27 -2.86
CA ILE A 386 16.86 12.53 -1.72
C ILE A 386 16.98 11.29 -0.83
N TYR A 387 15.88 10.56 -0.62
CA TYR A 387 15.89 9.33 0.17
C TYR A 387 16.65 8.22 -0.56
N ALA A 388 16.52 8.12 -1.89
CA ALA A 388 17.28 7.21 -2.73
C ALA A 388 18.80 7.41 -2.54
N GLU A 389 19.30 8.64 -2.63
CA GLU A 389 20.71 8.93 -2.38
C GLU A 389 21.17 8.50 -0.98
N ARG A 390 20.31 8.68 0.02
CA ARG A 390 20.61 8.25 1.40
C ARG A 390 20.71 6.73 1.50
N VAL A 391 19.82 6.01 0.83
CA VAL A 391 19.81 4.55 0.79
C VAL A 391 21.04 4.03 0.04
N ASP A 392 21.38 4.62 -1.11
CA ASP A 392 22.57 4.28 -1.90
C ASP A 392 23.85 4.44 -1.08
N ARG A 393 24.06 5.60 -0.42
CA ARG A 393 25.24 5.79 0.45
C ARG A 393 25.35 4.74 1.55
N ARG A 394 24.21 4.26 2.07
CA ARG A 394 24.19 3.19 3.09
C ARG A 394 24.57 1.84 2.48
N ILE A 395 24.13 1.55 1.26
CA ILE A 395 24.45 0.33 0.51
C ILE A 395 25.93 0.32 0.14
N GLU A 396 26.46 1.43 -0.38
CA GLU A 396 27.89 1.63 -0.67
C GLU A 396 28.74 1.41 0.58
N LYS A 397 28.39 2.06 1.69
CA LYS A 397 29.13 1.93 2.97
C LYS A 397 29.18 0.50 3.49
N LYS A 398 28.15 -0.31 3.20
CA LYS A 398 28.06 -1.71 3.62
C LYS A 398 28.59 -2.69 2.57
N GLY A 399 28.96 -2.23 1.37
CA GLY A 399 29.43 -3.10 0.29
C GLY A 399 28.36 -4.08 -0.22
N LEU A 400 27.09 -3.67 -0.26
CA LEU A 400 25.96 -4.56 -0.59
C LEU A 400 25.58 -4.58 -2.08
N HIS A 401 26.39 -3.96 -2.95
CA HIS A 401 26.14 -3.98 -4.39
C HIS A 401 26.31 -5.40 -4.95
N LEU A 402 25.53 -5.72 -5.98
CA LEU A 402 25.69 -6.96 -6.73
C LEU A 402 26.87 -6.78 -7.70
N ASP A 403 27.75 -7.77 -7.75
CA ASP A 403 28.90 -7.80 -8.64
C ASP A 403 28.57 -8.47 -9.99
N GLU A 404 29.56 -8.50 -10.89
CA GLU A 404 29.41 -9.14 -12.21
C GLU A 404 29.20 -10.66 -12.08
N GLU A 405 29.78 -11.28 -11.06
CA GLU A 405 29.62 -12.72 -10.79
C GLU A 405 28.16 -13.07 -10.47
N PHE A 406 27.49 -12.26 -9.64
CA PHE A 406 26.06 -12.41 -9.38
C PHE A 406 25.24 -12.39 -10.67
N TRP A 407 25.48 -11.42 -11.56
CA TRP A 407 24.69 -11.28 -12.79
C TRP A 407 24.98 -12.40 -13.78
N ALA A 408 26.22 -12.86 -13.87
CA ALA A 408 26.60 -14.01 -14.68
C ALA A 408 25.85 -15.28 -14.24
N GLU A 409 25.79 -15.56 -12.94
CA GLU A 409 25.04 -16.72 -12.42
C GLU A 409 23.52 -16.56 -12.60
N ALA A 410 23.00 -15.35 -12.35
CA ALA A 410 21.58 -15.07 -12.42
C ALA A 410 21.02 -15.14 -13.84
N THR A 411 21.80 -14.71 -14.84
CA THR A 411 21.34 -14.54 -16.23
C THR A 411 21.97 -15.51 -17.23
N GLY A 412 23.06 -16.18 -16.86
CA GLY A 412 23.79 -17.12 -17.72
C GLY A 412 24.67 -16.43 -18.77
N GLU A 413 24.99 -15.15 -18.57
CA GLU A 413 25.87 -14.35 -19.44
C GLU A 413 27.36 -14.42 -19.04
#